data_AF-A0A4V5PAZ1-F1
#
_entry.id   AF-A0A4V5PAZ1-F1
#
_cell.length_a   1.000
_cell.length_b   1.000
_cell.length_c   1.000
_cell.angle_alpha   90.00
_cell.angle_beta   90.00
_cell.angle_gamma   90.00
#
_symmetry.space_group_name_H-M   'P 1'
#
loop_
_entity.id
_entity.type
_entity.pdbx_description
1 polymer ?
#
loop_
_entity_poly.entity_id
_entity_poly.type
_entity_poly.pdbx_seq_one_letter_code
_entity_poly.pdbx_strand_id
1 'polypeptide(L)' 'ASSEELKAAYRRLCMLYHPDKHRDPELKLQAERLFNLVHQAYEVLSDPQTRAIYDIYGKRGLEMEGWE' A
#
# COMPACT_ATOMS: atom_id res chain seq x y z
N ALA A 1 7.33 -14.19 3.16
CA ALA A 1 6.13 -13.45 2.71
C ALA A 1 5.87 -13.82 1.27
N SER A 2 5.00 -14.79 1.06
CA SER A 2 4.57 -15.22 -0.28
C SER A 2 3.55 -14.22 -0.83
N SER A 3 3.43 -14.10 -2.16
CA SER A 3 2.47 -13.17 -2.79
C SER A 3 1.02 -13.42 -2.36
N GLU A 4 0.69 -14.65 -1.94
CA GLU A 4 -0.60 -15.00 -1.34
C GLU A 4 -0.84 -14.33 0.02
N GLU A 5 0.18 -14.29 0.89
CA GLU A 5 0.09 -13.60 2.19
C GLU A 5 -0.05 -12.09 1.97
N LEU A 6 0.66 -11.54 0.98
CA LEU A 6 0.57 -10.13 0.59
C LEU A 6 -0.85 -9.77 0.12
N LYS A 7 -1.44 -10.58 -0.76
CA LYS A 7 -2.84 -10.41 -1.21
C LYS A 7 -3.84 -10.54 -0.07
N ALA A 8 -3.63 -11.51 0.83
CA ALA A 8 -4.52 -11.71 1.97
C ALA A 8 -4.47 -10.52 2.94
N ALA A 9 -3.28 -9.99 3.24
CA ALA A 9 -3.09 -8.81 4.06
C ALA A 9 -3.71 -7.57 3.40
N TYR A 10 -3.46 -7.35 2.10
CA TYR A 10 -4.04 -6.25 1.32
C TYR A 10 -5.57 -6.26 1.39
N ARG A 11 -6.21 -7.41 1.11
CA ARG A 11 -7.67 -7.54 1.22
C ARG A 11 -8.20 -7.23 2.61
N ARG A 12 -7.54 -7.71 3.66
CA ARG A 12 -7.92 -7.42 5.06
C ARG A 12 -7.86 -5.93 5.35
N LEU A 13 -6.78 -5.26 4.95
CA LEU A 13 -6.56 -3.84 5.19
C LEU A 13 -7.53 -2.97 4.39
N CYS A 14 -7.82 -3.32 3.13
CA CYS A 14 -8.86 -2.64 2.34
C CYS A 14 -10.24 -2.71 3.00
N MET A 15 -10.60 -3.85 3.60
CA MET A 15 -11.87 -4.00 4.34
C MET A 15 -11.90 -3.29 5.69
N LEU A 16 -10.72 -3.01 6.26
CA LEU A 16 -10.54 -2.32 7.54
C LEU A 16 -10.59 -0.81 7.36
N TYR A 17 -9.93 -0.30 6.32
CA TYR A 17 -9.82 1.12 5.98
C TYR A 17 -10.80 1.55 4.89
N HIS A 18 -11.90 0.81 4.70
CA HIS A 18 -12.90 1.20 3.72
C HIS A 18 -13.69 2.42 4.23
N PRO A 19 -13.79 3.52 3.48
CA PRO A 19 -14.45 4.75 3.94
C PRO A 19 -15.94 4.55 4.24
N ASP A 20 -16.57 3.54 3.66
CA ASP A 20 -17.97 3.15 3.94
C ASP A 20 -18.19 2.65 5.38
N LYS A 21 -17.16 2.08 6.02
CA LYS A 21 -17.25 1.62 7.41
C LYS A 21 -17.09 2.73 8.44
N HIS A 22 -16.68 3.92 8.01
CA HIS A 22 -16.41 5.04 8.89
C HIS A 22 -17.48 6.11 8.73
N ARG A 23 -18.10 6.51 9.84
CA ARG A 23 -19.12 7.57 9.84
C ARG A 23 -18.48 8.95 10.04
N ASP A 24 -17.40 9.03 10.81
CA ASP A 24 -16.70 10.27 11.08
C ASP A 24 -15.84 10.72 9.87
N PRO A 25 -15.87 12.01 9.50
CA PRO A 25 -15.10 12.54 8.39
C PRO A 25 -13.58 12.45 8.63
N GLU A 26 -13.12 12.58 9.87
CA GLU A 26 -11.71 12.43 10.22
C GLU A 26 -11.24 10.98 10.05
N LEU A 27 -12.05 10.01 10.48
CA LEU A 27 -11.77 8.59 10.30
C LEU A 27 -11.79 8.21 8.82
N LYS A 28 -12.69 8.77 8.01
CA LYS A 28 -12.67 8.59 6.55
C LYS A 28 -11.38 9.09 5.93
N LEU A 29 -10.92 10.28 6.32
CA LEU A 29 -9.67 10.85 5.81
C LEU A 29 -8.46 10.01 6.21
N GLN A 30 -8.43 9.49 7.44
CA GLN A 30 -7.38 8.57 7.88
C GLN A 30 -7.43 7.23 7.14
N ALA A 31 -8.63 6.69 6.96
CA ALA A 31 -8.85 5.45 6.25
C ALA A 31 -8.42 5.56 4.78
N GLU A 32 -8.73 6.65 4.11
CA GLU A 32 -8.27 6.93 2.74
C GLU A 32 -6.74 7.03 2.65
N ARG A 33 -6.08 7.73 3.59
CA ARG A 33 -4.61 7.78 3.65
C ARG A 33 -3.99 6.40 3.86
N LEU A 34 -4.54 5.63 4.80
CA LEU A 34 -4.06 4.28 5.10
C LEU A 34 -4.33 3.33 3.94
N PHE A 35 -5.47 3.46 3.26
CA PHE A 35 -5.81 2.70 2.06
C PHE A 35 -4.79 2.96 0.95
N ASN A 36 -4.49 4.22 0.66
CA ASN A 36 -3.47 4.60 -0.32
C ASN A 36 -2.08 4.07 0.06
N LEU A 37 -1.67 4.20 1.33
CA LEU A 37 -0.40 3.64 1.81
C LEU A 37 -0.31 2.12 1.62
N VAL A 38 -1.39 1.41 1.94
CA VAL A 38 -1.46 -0.05 1.79
C VAL A 38 -1.44 -0.44 0.31
N HIS A 39 -2.10 0.34 -0.56
CA HIS A 39 -2.06 0.16 -2.00
C HIS A 39 -0.64 0.32 -2.54
N GLN A 40 0.04 1.42 -2.20
CA GLN A 40 1.42 1.65 -2.61
C GLN A 40 2.37 0.55 -2.10
N ALA A 41 2.23 0.15 -0.84
CA ALA A 41 3.03 -0.94 -0.30
C ALA A 41 2.77 -2.27 -1.03
N TYR A 42 1.51 -2.54 -1.39
CA TYR A 42 1.16 -3.74 -2.15
C TYR A 42 1.76 -3.70 -3.56
N GLU A 43 1.71 -2.58 -4.27
CA GLU A 43 2.29 -2.49 -5.62
C GLU A 43 3.80 -2.70 -5.61
N VAL A 44 4.51 -2.06 -4.68
CA VAL A 44 5.97 -2.20 -4.51
C VAL A 44 6.35 -3.63 -4.09
N LEU A 45 5.56 -4.28 -3.24
CA LEU A 45 5.85 -5.64 -2.76
C LEU A 45 5.36 -6.73 -3.71
N SER A 46 4.40 -6.42 -4.59
CA SER A 46 3.80 -7.33 -5.57
C SER A 46 4.76 -7.58 -6.73
N ASP A 47 5.51 -6.56 -7.14
CA ASP A 47 6.48 -6.68 -8.19
C ASP A 47 7.91 -6.88 -7.62
N PRO A 48 8.61 -7.97 -7.96
CA PRO A 48 9.93 -8.26 -7.40
C PRO A 48 10.99 -7.24 -7.82
N GLN A 49 10.81 -6.53 -8.94
CA GLN A 49 11.75 -5.53 -9.46
C GLN A 49 11.66 -4.24 -8.63
N THR A 50 10.46 -3.70 -8.46
CA THR A 50 10.23 -2.53 -7.58
C THR A 50 10.54 -2.83 -6.12
N ARG A 51 10.29 -4.06 -5.65
CA ARG A 51 10.73 -4.50 -4.33
C ARG A 51 12.25 -4.46 -4.19
N ALA A 52 12.98 -4.95 -5.18
CA ALA A 52 14.45 -4.91 -5.16
C ALA A 52 14.97 -3.46 -5.19
N ILE A 53 14.35 -2.58 -5.98
CA ILE A 53 14.70 -1.15 -6.01
C ILE A 53 14.44 -0.50 -4.65
N TYR A 54 13.31 -0.80 -4.01
CA TYR A 54 12.98 -0.30 -2.67
C TYR A 54 13.96 -0.83 -1.60
N ASP A 55 14.37 -2.09 -1.69
CA ASP A 55 15.33 -2.69 -0.76
C ASP A 55 16.73 -2.05 -0.90
N ILE A 56 17.14 -1.75 -2.14
CA ILE A 56 18.45 -1.18 -2.45
C ILE A 56 18.52 0.33 -2.22
N TYR A 57 17.52 1.08 -2.68
CA TYR A 57 17.53 2.54 -2.73
C TYR A 57 16.53 3.19 -1.76
N GLY A 58 15.72 2.40 -1.07
CA GLY A 58 14.63 2.90 -0.24
C GLY A 58 13.56 3.62 -1.07
N LYS A 59 12.78 4.48 -0.39
CA LYS A 59 11.70 5.26 -1.00
C LYS A 59 12.18 6.13 -2.19
N ARG A 60 13.44 6.58 -2.17
CA ARG A 60 14.06 7.41 -3.21
C ARG A 60 14.26 6.68 -4.54
N GLY A 61 14.39 5.35 -4.51
CA GLY A 61 14.52 4.54 -5.73
C GLY A 61 13.22 4.50 -6.54
N LEU A 62 12.08 4.48 -5.86
CA LEU A 62 10.76 4.49 -6.48
C LEU A 62 10.44 5.85 -7.13
N GLU A 63 10.87 6.96 -6.50
CA GLU A 63 10.70 8.30 -7.09
C GLU A 63 11.52 8.50 -8.38
N MET A 64 12.68 7.84 -8.52
CA MET A 64 13.52 7.97 -9.72
C MET A 64 13.02 7.17 -10.92
N GLU A 65 12.20 6.13 -10.71
CA GLU A 65 11.67 5.30 -11.80
C GLU A 65 10.36 5.85 -12.40
N GLY A 66 9.93 7.06 -11.99
CA GLY A 66 8.73 7.72 -12.52
C GLY A 66 7.43 7.18 -11.95
N TRP A 67 7.47 6.76 -10.68
CA TRP A 67 6.30 6.33 -9.92
C TRP A 67 5.55 7.57 -9.39
N GLU A 68 4.78 8.23 -10.27
CA GLU A 68 3.90 9.38 -9.97
C GLU A 68 2.42 9.05 -10.22
#